data_AF-A0A1G8D8H9-F1
#
_entry.id   AF-A0A1G8D8H9-F1
#
_cell.length_a   1.000
_cell.length_b   1.000
_cell.length_c   1.000
_cell.angle_alpha   90.00
_cell.angle_beta   90.00
_cell.angle_gamma   90.00
#
_symmetry.space_group_name_H-M   'P 1'
#
loop_
_entity.id
_entity.type
_entity.pdbx_description
1 polymer ?
#
loop_
_entity_poly.entity_id
_entity_poly.type
_entity_poly.pdbx_seq_one_letter_code
_entity_poly.pdbx_strand_id
1 'polypeptide(L)'
;MTSMHSTQAENLEAHRQDDGKFGKHPNTSPEFTLGERPHAALPRLSMQPYAYGVTHWTFPDQRDHFDLEPPYQRGAVWELEQKQKLIESLLRRVPVGSVIYNHRKDAIRDGGSLYAVIDGAQRLRAVREFWDGEFSVPAWWFEDDELEVPAGGEVTFEGLSVIGKRRFQMCSLPGLEANVATIEEEARIFDLINTGGTEQEQSTIDRARAIAAGGAA
;
A
#
# COMPACT_ATOMS: atom_id res chain seq x y z
N MET A 1 64.88 -12.40 -27.20
CA MET A 1 63.96 -13.41 -26.62
C MET A 1 64.61 -13.94 -25.36
N THR A 2 63.86 -13.93 -24.24
CA THR A 2 64.07 -14.73 -23.01
C THR A 2 65.28 -14.28 -22.17
N SER A 3 65.28 -14.16 -20.85
CA SER A 3 64.33 -14.14 -19.72
C SER A 3 65.22 -13.83 -18.49
N MET A 4 64.68 -13.26 -17.41
CA MET A 4 64.92 -13.69 -16.02
C MET A 4 64.33 -12.64 -15.05
N HIS A 5 63.07 -12.87 -14.67
CA HIS A 5 62.50 -12.35 -13.43
C HIS A 5 62.82 -13.35 -12.33
N SER A 6 63.51 -12.90 -11.28
CA SER A 6 63.75 -13.65 -10.06
C SER A 6 63.05 -12.95 -8.89
N THR A 7 62.55 -13.78 -7.97
CA THR A 7 62.31 -13.48 -6.55
C THR A 7 60.94 -12.92 -6.15
N GLN A 8 59.90 -13.76 -6.13
CA GLN A 8 58.75 -13.59 -5.23
C GLN A 8 57.88 -14.87 -5.06
N ALA A 9 58.50 -16.06 -5.04
CA ALA A 9 57.79 -17.34 -4.98
C ALA A 9 58.05 -18.16 -3.69
N GLU A 10 58.57 -17.57 -2.62
CA GLU A 10 58.97 -18.33 -1.42
C GLU A 10 58.21 -17.98 -0.12
N ASN A 11 57.12 -17.21 -0.17
CA ASN A 11 56.49 -16.74 1.07
C ASN A 11 55.00 -17.08 1.27
N LEU A 12 54.48 -18.13 0.62
CA LEU A 12 53.08 -18.56 0.80
C LEU A 12 52.88 -20.05 1.14
N GLU A 13 53.97 -20.82 1.33
CA GLU A 13 53.88 -22.27 1.59
C GLU A 13 53.70 -22.66 3.08
N ALA A 14 53.55 -21.70 4.00
CA ALA A 14 53.73 -21.97 5.44
C ALA A 14 52.45 -22.20 6.28
N HIS A 15 51.25 -22.38 5.73
CA HIS A 15 50.02 -22.56 6.53
C HIS A 15 49.14 -23.76 6.09
N ARG A 16 49.75 -24.81 5.54
CA ARG A 16 49.06 -26.09 5.26
C ARG A 16 49.53 -27.18 6.22
N GLN A 17 48.93 -27.26 7.41
CA GLN A 17 48.68 -28.50 8.16
C GLN A 17 47.95 -28.21 9.49
N ASP A 18 47.22 -29.22 9.99
CA ASP A 18 46.35 -29.30 11.17
C ASP A 18 44.96 -28.63 11.07
N ASP A 19 43.82 -29.28 11.38
CA ASP A 19 43.60 -30.67 11.76
C ASP A 19 42.10 -30.99 11.71
N GLY A 20 41.76 -32.11 11.07
CA GLY A 20 40.38 -32.52 10.88
C GLY A 20 39.76 -33.09 12.15
N LYS A 21 38.90 -32.31 12.82
CA LYS A 21 37.82 -32.82 13.68
C LYS A 21 36.61 -31.87 13.67
N PHE A 22 35.86 -31.86 12.57
CA PHE A 22 34.44 -31.51 12.63
C PHE A 22 33.63 -32.80 12.49
N GLY A 23 32.82 -33.10 13.51
CA GLY A 23 31.97 -34.28 13.53
C GLY A 23 31.10 -34.35 12.28
N LYS A 24 30.93 -35.55 11.74
CA LYS A 24 29.96 -35.81 10.66
C LYS A 24 28.56 -35.47 11.19
N HIS A 25 28.08 -34.26 10.93
CA HIS A 25 26.64 -34.00 11.00
C HIS A 25 25.99 -34.87 9.91
N PRO A 26 25.02 -35.73 10.23
CA PRO A 26 24.29 -36.47 9.22
C PRO A 26 23.59 -35.45 8.32
N ASN A 27 24.04 -35.37 7.06
CA ASN A 27 23.38 -34.59 6.02
C ASN A 27 21.99 -35.22 5.80
N THR A 28 21.02 -34.71 6.56
CA THR A 28 19.60 -35.06 6.49
C THR A 28 18.80 -33.93 5.88
N SER A 29 19.46 -33.05 5.13
CA SER A 29 18.76 -32.18 4.19
C SER A 29 18.14 -33.10 3.14
N PRO A 30 16.80 -33.16 3.00
CA PRO A 30 16.19 -33.92 1.94
C PRO A 30 16.74 -33.39 0.61
N GLU A 31 17.21 -34.30 -0.25
CA GLU A 31 17.50 -33.98 -1.64
C GLU A 31 16.25 -33.34 -2.23
N PHE A 32 16.29 -32.02 -2.41
CA PHE A 32 15.25 -31.28 -3.11
C PHE A 32 15.36 -31.68 -4.57
N THR A 33 14.69 -32.76 -4.94
CA THR A 33 14.55 -33.18 -6.33
C THR A 33 13.70 -32.11 -7.00
N LEU A 34 14.34 -31.29 -7.83
CA LEU A 34 13.65 -30.32 -8.67
C LEU A 34 12.80 -31.11 -9.66
N GLY A 35 11.57 -31.44 -9.29
CA GLY A 35 10.60 -32.04 -10.19
C GLY A 35 10.47 -31.20 -11.46
N GLU A 36 10.08 -31.83 -12.57
CA GLU A 36 9.80 -31.11 -13.81
C GLU A 36 8.88 -29.92 -13.54
N ARG A 37 9.22 -28.73 -14.08
CA ARG A 37 8.47 -27.50 -13.86
C ARG A 37 7.00 -27.73 -14.24
N PRO A 38 6.02 -27.75 -13.31
CA PRO A 38 4.72 -28.34 -13.63
C PRO A 38 3.80 -27.44 -14.45
N HIS A 39 4.25 -26.29 -14.95
CA HIS A 39 3.43 -25.34 -15.71
C HIS A 39 4.29 -24.27 -16.38
N ALA A 40 3.73 -23.61 -17.40
CA ALA A 40 4.29 -22.41 -18.00
C ALA A 40 4.58 -21.33 -16.93
N ALA A 41 5.55 -20.46 -17.19
CA ALA A 41 5.89 -19.37 -16.26
C ALA A 41 4.66 -18.49 -15.98
N LEU A 42 4.56 -17.99 -14.74
CA LEU A 42 3.45 -17.10 -14.36
C LEU A 42 3.45 -15.84 -15.23
N PRO A 43 2.27 -15.40 -15.72
CA PRO A 43 2.17 -14.13 -16.43
C PRO A 43 2.57 -12.98 -15.48
N ARG A 44 3.32 -12.01 -16.01
CA ARG A 44 3.75 -10.84 -15.23
C ARG A 44 2.60 -9.85 -15.15
N LEU A 45 2.10 -9.61 -13.95
CA LEU A 45 1.21 -8.49 -13.65
C LEU A 45 2.08 -7.29 -13.28
N SER A 46 1.96 -6.20 -14.04
CA SER A 46 2.70 -4.96 -13.81
C SER A 46 1.75 -3.89 -13.32
N MET A 47 2.19 -3.11 -12.33
CA MET A 47 1.46 -1.96 -11.83
C MET A 47 2.34 -0.71 -11.92
N GLN A 48 1.76 0.39 -12.36
CA GLN A 48 2.44 1.69 -12.42
C GLN A 48 2.07 2.50 -11.17
N PRO A 49 3.05 2.95 -10.36
CA PRO A 49 2.78 3.76 -9.19
C PRO A 49 2.61 5.25 -9.53
N TYR A 50 1.65 5.89 -8.86
CA TYR A 50 1.38 7.31 -8.97
C TYR A 50 1.23 7.95 -7.59
N ALA A 51 1.88 9.10 -7.40
CA ALA A 51 1.78 9.89 -6.18
C ALA A 51 0.66 10.92 -6.30
N TYR A 52 -0.60 10.46 -6.24
CA TYR A 52 -1.76 11.34 -6.33
C TYR A 52 -2.06 12.04 -5.00
N GLY A 53 -2.54 13.28 -5.09
CA GLY A 53 -3.23 13.95 -3.99
C GLY A 53 -4.70 13.53 -3.92
N VAL A 54 -5.35 13.79 -2.78
CA VAL A 54 -6.79 13.57 -2.58
C VAL A 54 -7.63 14.13 -3.74
N THR A 55 -7.26 15.29 -4.29
CA THR A 55 -7.90 15.92 -5.44
C THR A 55 -8.16 14.96 -6.62
N HIS A 56 -7.20 14.09 -6.97
CA HIS A 56 -7.38 13.16 -8.10
C HIS A 56 -8.59 12.23 -7.92
N TRP A 57 -8.92 11.95 -6.65
CA TRP A 57 -9.89 10.95 -6.25
C TRP A 57 -11.29 11.52 -5.99
N THR A 58 -11.40 12.85 -5.77
CA THR A 58 -12.61 13.53 -5.32
C THR A 58 -13.21 14.50 -6.32
N PHE A 59 -12.42 15.02 -7.27
CA PHE A 59 -12.94 15.98 -8.25
C PHE A 59 -13.95 15.32 -9.20
N PRO A 60 -15.12 15.94 -9.47
CA PRO A 60 -16.21 15.32 -10.21
C PRO A 60 -15.81 14.72 -11.57
N ASP A 61 -15.00 15.43 -12.35
CA ASP A 61 -14.54 15.01 -13.67
C ASP A 61 -13.68 13.74 -13.64
N GLN A 62 -12.99 13.48 -12.52
CA GLN A 62 -12.17 12.28 -12.35
C GLN A 62 -12.94 11.18 -11.62
N ARG A 63 -13.71 11.55 -10.59
CA ARG A 63 -14.26 10.59 -9.62
C ARG A 63 -15.32 9.67 -10.22
N ASP A 64 -16.10 10.19 -11.17
CA ASP A 64 -17.22 9.48 -11.79
C ASP A 64 -16.75 8.38 -12.77
N HIS A 65 -15.46 8.36 -13.11
CA HIS A 65 -14.86 7.34 -13.96
C HIS A 65 -14.45 6.06 -13.20
N PHE A 66 -14.55 6.03 -11.87
CA PHE A 66 -14.15 4.89 -11.05
C PHE A 66 -15.34 4.08 -10.56
N ASP A 67 -15.38 2.80 -10.93
CA ASP A 67 -16.22 1.76 -10.34
C ASP A 67 -15.64 1.33 -8.98
N LEU A 68 -16.38 1.61 -7.90
CA LEU A 68 -16.01 1.25 -6.52
C LEU A 68 -16.62 -0.08 -6.07
N GLU A 69 -17.47 -0.70 -6.89
CA GLU A 69 -18.25 -1.89 -6.53
C GLU A 69 -18.14 -2.99 -7.59
N PRO A 70 -16.91 -3.35 -8.03
CA PRO A 70 -16.74 -4.49 -8.91
C PRO A 70 -17.21 -5.79 -8.21
N PRO A 71 -17.58 -6.84 -8.97
CA PRO A 71 -18.25 -8.03 -8.42
C PRO A 71 -17.50 -8.79 -7.32
N TYR A 72 -16.18 -8.61 -7.23
CA TYR A 72 -15.31 -9.25 -6.24
C TYR A 72 -15.13 -8.41 -4.95
N GLN A 73 -15.65 -7.19 -4.87
CA GLN A 73 -15.54 -6.35 -3.68
C GLN A 73 -16.56 -6.73 -2.60
N ARG A 74 -16.13 -6.59 -1.34
CA ARG A 74 -17.07 -6.50 -0.21
C ARG A 74 -17.63 -5.07 -0.19
N GLY A 75 -18.95 -4.91 -0.13
CA GLY A 75 -19.61 -3.60 -0.11
C GLY A 75 -19.12 -2.65 1.00
N ALA A 76 -19.71 -1.47 1.14
CA ALA A 76 -19.31 -0.51 2.17
C ALA A 76 -19.44 -1.08 3.60
N VAL A 77 -18.32 -1.38 4.26
CA VAL A 77 -18.28 -1.99 5.61
C VAL A 77 -17.46 -1.18 6.62
N TRP A 78 -16.91 -0.03 6.23
CA TRP A 78 -16.17 0.81 7.17
C TRP A 78 -17.12 1.61 8.05
N GLU A 79 -16.94 1.47 9.36
CA GLU A 79 -17.60 2.28 10.38
C GLU A 79 -16.96 3.69 10.47
N LEU A 80 -17.68 4.64 11.06
CA LEU A 80 -17.23 6.03 11.20
C LEU A 80 -15.82 6.14 11.78
N GLU A 81 -15.50 5.36 12.82
CA GLU A 81 -14.17 5.37 13.45
C GLU A 81 -13.04 5.00 12.47
N GLN A 82 -13.29 4.07 11.54
CA GLN A 82 -12.30 3.68 10.52
C GLN A 82 -12.11 4.78 9.48
N LYS A 83 -13.21 5.44 9.08
CA LYS A 83 -13.18 6.59 8.17
C LYS A 83 -12.40 7.75 8.80
N GLN A 84 -12.70 8.09 10.05
CA GLN A 84 -12.00 9.16 10.79
C GLN A 84 -10.50 8.87 10.96
N LYS A 85 -10.12 7.62 11.28
CA LYS A 85 -8.69 7.22 11.36
C LYS A 85 -7.95 7.36 10.04
N LEU A 86 -8.62 7.12 8.91
CA LEU A 86 -8.02 7.40 7.61
C LEU A 86 -7.76 8.90 7.44
N ILE A 87 -8.73 9.76 7.75
CA ILE A 87 -8.56 11.22 7.66
C ILE A 87 -7.42 11.67 8.57
N GLU A 88 -7.36 11.18 9.81
CA GLU A 88 -6.26 11.45 10.74
C GLU A 88 -4.90 11.09 10.13
N SER A 89 -4.79 9.88 9.54
CA SER A 89 -3.55 9.41 8.90
C SER A 89 -3.11 10.31 7.76
N LEU A 90 -4.06 10.73 6.91
CA LEU A 90 -3.81 11.66 5.79
C LEU A 90 -3.33 13.02 6.28
N LEU A 91 -3.95 13.59 7.31
CA LEU A 91 -3.57 14.89 7.88
C LEU A 91 -2.18 14.83 8.53
N ARG A 92 -1.88 13.73 9.24
CA ARG A 92 -0.58 13.47 9.88
C ARG A 92 0.54 13.08 8.90
N ARG A 93 0.23 12.95 7.61
CA ARG A 93 1.18 12.49 6.57
C ARG A 93 1.74 11.09 6.84
N VAL A 94 0.96 10.25 7.53
CA VAL A 94 1.28 8.84 7.73
C VAL A 94 0.99 8.11 6.41
N PRO A 95 1.89 7.25 5.91
CA PRO A 95 1.63 6.47 4.70
C PRO A 95 0.38 5.62 4.86
N VAL A 96 -0.56 5.76 3.92
CA VAL A 96 -1.76 4.93 3.81
C VAL A 96 -1.60 3.96 2.64
N GLY A 97 -2.33 2.85 2.67
CA GLY A 97 -2.34 1.90 1.56
C GLY A 97 -2.83 2.55 0.26
N SER A 98 -2.23 2.19 -0.87
CA SER A 98 -2.58 2.73 -2.18
C SER A 98 -4.01 2.37 -2.59
N VAL A 99 -4.61 3.17 -3.46
CA VAL A 99 -5.79 2.78 -4.25
C VAL A 99 -5.27 2.04 -5.48
N ILE A 100 -5.68 0.79 -5.63
CA ILE A 100 -5.28 -0.04 -6.77
C ILE A 100 -6.45 -0.06 -7.74
N TYR A 101 -6.23 0.32 -8.98
CA TYR A 101 -7.28 0.42 -9.98
C TYR A 101 -6.81 -0.12 -11.33
N ASN A 102 -7.73 -0.70 -12.10
CA ASN A 102 -7.46 -1.17 -13.46
C ASN A 102 -8.09 -0.22 -14.47
N HIS A 103 -7.40 0.02 -15.58
CA HIS A 103 -7.95 0.75 -16.71
C HIS A 103 -8.70 -0.19 -17.66
N ARG A 104 -10.03 -0.14 -17.64
CA ARG A 104 -10.93 -0.93 -18.50
C ARG A 104 -11.19 -0.22 -19.83
N LYS A 105 -10.26 -0.35 -20.78
CA LYS A 105 -10.27 0.39 -22.07
C LYS A 105 -11.57 0.24 -22.88
N ASP A 106 -12.20 -0.93 -22.83
CA ASP A 106 -13.43 -1.21 -23.59
C ASP A 106 -14.71 -0.74 -22.87
N ALA A 107 -14.63 -0.41 -21.57
CA ALA A 107 -15.81 -0.09 -20.76
C ALA A 107 -16.54 1.18 -21.23
N ILE A 108 -15.82 2.18 -21.76
CA ILE A 108 -16.45 3.40 -22.29
C ILE A 108 -17.42 3.07 -23.42
N ARG A 109 -17.07 2.10 -24.28
CA ARG A 109 -17.90 1.72 -25.43
C ARG A 109 -19.21 1.05 -25.00
N ASP A 110 -19.19 0.41 -23.85
CA ASP A 110 -20.31 -0.35 -23.29
C ASP A 110 -21.06 0.43 -22.19
N GLY A 111 -20.74 1.72 -22.00
CA GLY A 111 -21.38 2.60 -21.01
C GLY A 111 -20.94 2.37 -19.56
N GLY A 112 -19.85 1.62 -19.35
CA GLY A 112 -19.26 1.35 -18.04
C GLY A 112 -18.20 2.36 -17.61
N SER A 113 -17.78 2.26 -16.34
CA SER A 113 -16.70 3.07 -15.77
C SER A 113 -15.35 2.74 -16.39
N LEU A 114 -14.56 3.78 -16.71
CA LEU A 114 -13.24 3.66 -17.33
C LEU A 114 -12.23 2.93 -16.42
N TYR A 115 -12.40 3.08 -15.11
CA TYR A 115 -11.53 2.48 -14.11
C TYR A 115 -12.33 1.61 -13.15
N ALA A 116 -11.71 0.54 -12.68
CA ALA A 116 -12.26 -0.30 -11.63
C ALA A 116 -11.31 -0.40 -10.46
N VAL A 117 -11.81 -0.16 -9.25
CA VAL A 117 -10.99 -0.21 -8.04
C VAL A 117 -10.84 -1.65 -7.60
N ILE A 118 -9.63 -2.18 -7.77
CA ILE A 118 -9.27 -3.53 -7.33
C ILE A 118 -9.14 -3.57 -5.81
N ASP A 119 -8.37 -2.65 -5.20
CA ASP A 119 -8.21 -2.54 -3.75
C ASP A 119 -8.28 -1.07 -3.29
N GLY A 120 -8.68 -0.85 -2.04
CA GLY A 120 -8.78 0.49 -1.45
C GLY A 120 -10.10 1.21 -1.69
N ALA A 121 -11.15 0.51 -2.17
CA ALA A 121 -12.48 1.09 -2.38
C ALA A 121 -13.04 1.78 -1.12
N GLN A 122 -12.83 1.20 0.06
CA GLN A 122 -13.27 1.81 1.33
C GLN A 122 -12.50 3.08 1.68
N ARG A 123 -11.18 3.12 1.38
CA ARG A 123 -10.36 4.33 1.56
C ARG A 123 -10.86 5.46 0.67
N LEU A 124 -11.08 5.13 -0.60
CA LEU A 124 -11.57 6.08 -1.59
C LEU A 124 -12.97 6.59 -1.23
N ARG A 125 -13.87 5.70 -0.82
CA ARG A 125 -15.22 6.06 -0.33
C ARG A 125 -15.12 7.01 0.87
N ALA A 126 -14.38 6.66 1.91
CA ALA A 126 -14.22 7.51 3.09
C ALA A 126 -13.67 8.91 2.78
N VAL A 127 -12.73 9.03 1.83
CA VAL A 127 -12.19 10.32 1.39
C VAL A 127 -13.25 11.14 0.65
N ARG A 128 -14.04 10.51 -0.23
CA ARG A 128 -15.15 11.15 -0.94
C ARG A 128 -16.27 11.60 0.01
N GLU A 129 -16.64 10.75 0.96
CA GLU A 129 -17.67 11.07 1.95
C GLU A 129 -17.25 12.24 2.86
N PHE A 130 -15.98 12.31 3.28
CA PHE A 130 -15.49 13.49 4.02
C PHE A 130 -15.53 14.74 3.16
N TRP A 131 -15.05 14.64 1.92
CA TRP A 131 -15.07 15.73 0.94
C TRP A 131 -16.47 16.27 0.67
N ASP A 132 -17.45 15.37 0.54
CA ASP A 132 -18.86 15.69 0.32
C ASP A 132 -19.56 16.15 1.63
N GLY A 133 -18.85 16.15 2.76
CA GLY A 133 -19.34 16.62 4.06
C GLY A 133 -20.26 15.66 4.80
N GLU A 134 -20.24 14.37 4.46
CA GLU A 134 -21.13 13.33 5.02
C GLU A 134 -20.78 12.93 6.45
N PHE A 135 -19.55 13.19 6.89
CA PHE A 135 -19.13 13.03 8.28
C PHE A 135 -18.13 14.09 8.71
N SER A 136 -17.95 14.23 10.02
CA SER A 136 -17.04 15.18 10.63
C SER A 136 -15.83 14.51 11.28
N VAL A 137 -14.79 15.30 11.49
CA VAL A 137 -13.63 14.93 12.30
C VAL A 137 -13.39 15.99 13.38
N PRO A 138 -12.63 15.69 14.44
CA PRO A 138 -12.35 16.68 15.47
C PRO A 138 -11.65 17.92 14.91
N ALA A 139 -12.19 19.10 15.19
CA ALA A 139 -11.69 20.37 14.66
C ALA A 139 -10.26 20.68 15.11
N TRP A 140 -9.87 20.22 16.30
CA TRP A 140 -8.52 20.39 16.84
C TRP A 140 -7.42 19.64 16.05
N TRP A 141 -7.78 18.83 15.05
CA TRP A 141 -6.81 18.24 14.12
C TRP A 141 -6.22 19.25 13.13
N PHE A 142 -6.81 20.44 13.05
CA PHE A 142 -6.44 21.52 12.14
C PHE A 142 -5.88 22.72 12.91
N GLU A 143 -5.08 23.53 12.23
CA GLU A 143 -4.65 24.83 12.76
C GLU A 143 -5.80 25.85 12.68
N ASP A 144 -5.77 26.91 13.49
CA ASP A 144 -6.85 27.91 13.54
C ASP A 144 -7.10 28.58 12.17
N ASP A 145 -6.07 28.77 11.34
CA ASP A 145 -6.20 29.37 10.00
C ASP A 145 -6.72 28.39 8.93
N GLU A 146 -6.85 27.12 9.26
CA GLU A 146 -7.39 26.04 8.42
C GLU A 146 -8.90 25.84 8.60
N LEU A 147 -9.50 26.55 9.56
CA LEU A 147 -10.92 26.48 9.90
C LEU A 147 -11.62 27.78 9.52
N GLU A 148 -12.85 27.69 8.99
CA GLU A 148 -13.70 28.88 8.75
C GLU A 148 -14.10 29.54 10.09
N VAL A 149 -14.34 28.73 11.12
CA VAL A 149 -14.62 29.18 12.48
C VAL A 149 -13.70 28.43 13.45
N PRO A 150 -12.68 29.10 14.03
CA PRO A 150 -11.84 28.51 15.05
C PRO A 150 -12.65 28.27 16.31
N ALA A 151 -13.03 27.02 16.54
CA ALA A 151 -13.71 26.57 17.76
C ALA A 151 -13.51 25.07 17.96
N GLY A 152 -13.53 24.63 19.22
CA GLY A 152 -13.50 23.20 19.54
C GLY A 152 -14.75 22.47 19.05
N GLY A 153 -14.67 21.15 18.92
CA GLY A 153 -15.76 20.30 18.45
C GLY A 153 -15.36 19.51 17.21
N GLU A 154 -16.27 19.43 16.26
CA GLU A 154 -16.17 18.63 15.03
C GLU A 154 -16.29 19.53 13.80
N VAL A 155 -15.63 19.16 12.70
CA VAL A 155 -15.61 19.91 11.44
C VAL A 155 -15.76 18.96 10.25
N THR A 156 -16.56 19.37 9.25
CA THR A 156 -16.67 18.71 7.94
C THR A 156 -15.74 19.38 6.93
N PHE A 157 -15.54 18.80 5.75
CA PHE A 157 -14.73 19.45 4.71
C PHE A 157 -15.22 20.87 4.36
N GLU A 158 -16.53 21.13 4.43
CA GLU A 158 -17.08 22.45 4.14
C GLU A 158 -16.74 23.50 5.20
N GLY A 159 -16.56 23.09 6.46
CA GLY A 159 -16.15 23.96 7.55
C GLY A 159 -14.65 24.32 7.56
N LEU A 160 -13.87 23.77 6.62
CA LEU A 160 -12.47 24.12 6.44
C LEU A 160 -12.32 25.42 5.64
N SER A 161 -11.36 26.24 6.05
CA SER A 161 -10.95 27.43 5.29
C SER A 161 -10.38 27.04 3.92
N VAL A 162 -10.18 28.02 3.04
CA VAL A 162 -9.47 27.80 1.76
C VAL A 162 -8.08 27.15 1.98
N ILE A 163 -7.40 27.48 3.09
CA ILE A 163 -6.10 26.91 3.45
C ILE A 163 -6.29 25.44 3.86
N GLY A 164 -7.24 25.16 4.75
CA GLY A 164 -7.54 23.80 5.21
C GLY A 164 -7.98 22.88 4.07
N LYS A 165 -8.91 23.35 3.21
CA LYS A 165 -9.35 22.64 2.00
C LYS A 165 -8.17 22.32 1.09
N ARG A 166 -7.29 23.30 0.84
CA ARG A 166 -6.10 23.10 -0.01
C ARG A 166 -5.09 22.13 0.62
N ARG A 167 -4.89 22.16 1.93
CA ARG A 167 -3.99 21.23 2.62
C ARG A 167 -4.50 19.79 2.53
N PHE A 168 -5.79 19.59 2.76
CA PHE A 168 -6.43 18.27 2.64
C PHE A 168 -6.38 17.74 1.20
N GLN A 169 -6.69 18.59 0.22
CA GLN A 169 -6.58 18.29 -1.23
C GLN A 169 -5.19 17.76 -1.63
N MET A 170 -4.13 18.27 -1.00
CA MET A 170 -2.74 17.90 -1.26
C MET A 170 -2.24 16.73 -0.41
N CYS A 171 -3.05 16.18 0.49
CA CYS A 171 -2.69 14.96 1.20
C CYS A 171 -2.52 13.80 0.20
N SER A 172 -1.48 13.00 0.40
CA SER A 172 -1.14 11.90 -0.51
C SER A 172 -2.08 10.72 -0.29
N LEU A 173 -2.73 10.27 -1.36
CA LEU A 173 -3.41 8.99 -1.44
C LEU A 173 -2.87 8.29 -2.70
N PRO A 174 -1.84 7.43 -2.57
CA PRO A 174 -1.15 6.87 -3.73
C PRO A 174 -2.07 6.01 -4.60
N GLY A 175 -1.84 6.04 -5.91
CA GLY A 175 -2.50 5.17 -6.89
C GLY A 175 -1.55 4.09 -7.40
N LEU A 176 -2.06 2.89 -7.64
CA LEU A 176 -1.38 1.85 -8.42
C LEU A 176 -2.28 1.46 -9.59
N GLU A 177 -1.87 1.79 -10.80
CA GLU A 177 -2.61 1.43 -12.02
C GLU A 177 -2.19 0.06 -12.51
N ALA A 178 -3.14 -0.86 -12.56
CA ALA A 178 -3.05 -2.11 -13.31
C ALA A 178 -3.52 -1.89 -14.76
N ASN A 179 -3.02 -2.74 -15.65
CA ASN A 179 -3.40 -2.76 -17.06
C ASN A 179 -3.63 -4.23 -17.47
N VAL A 180 -4.64 -4.83 -16.84
CA VAL A 180 -5.08 -6.21 -17.08
C VAL A 180 -6.32 -6.21 -17.96
N ALA A 181 -6.48 -7.26 -18.76
CA ALA A 181 -7.49 -7.30 -19.80
C ALA A 181 -8.86 -7.80 -19.29
N THR A 182 -8.87 -8.59 -18.22
CA THR A 182 -10.09 -9.27 -17.78
C THR A 182 -10.40 -9.10 -16.30
N ILE A 183 -11.67 -9.26 -15.94
CA ILE A 183 -12.15 -9.19 -14.55
C ILE A 183 -11.56 -10.33 -13.71
N GLU A 184 -11.27 -11.48 -14.31
CA GLU A 184 -10.61 -12.61 -13.63
C GLU A 184 -9.18 -12.23 -13.20
N GLU A 185 -8.45 -11.46 -14.03
CA GLU A 185 -7.14 -10.94 -13.67
C GLU A 185 -7.23 -9.87 -12.57
N GLU A 186 -8.25 -9.00 -12.62
CA GLU A 186 -8.55 -8.04 -11.54
C GLU A 186 -8.80 -8.77 -10.20
N ALA A 187 -9.65 -9.79 -10.22
CA ALA A 187 -9.97 -10.61 -9.05
C ALA A 187 -8.74 -11.36 -8.53
N ARG A 188 -7.86 -11.83 -9.42
CA ARG A 188 -6.60 -12.47 -9.04
C ARG A 188 -5.65 -11.50 -8.33
N ILE A 189 -5.58 -10.25 -8.79
CA ILE A 189 -4.81 -9.20 -8.10
C ILE A 189 -5.39 -8.96 -6.70
N PHE A 190 -6.71 -8.80 -6.60
CA PHE A 190 -7.39 -8.60 -5.32
C PHE A 190 -7.08 -9.73 -4.33
N ASP A 191 -7.20 -10.98 -4.76
CA ASP A 191 -6.90 -12.17 -3.95
C ASP A 191 -5.44 -12.18 -3.46
N LEU A 192 -4.48 -11.97 -4.36
CA LEU A 192 -3.04 -11.96 -4.01
C LEU A 192 -2.68 -10.91 -2.96
N ILE A 193 -3.31 -9.74 -3.04
CA ILE A 193 -3.01 -8.62 -2.13
C ILE A 193 -3.62 -8.84 -0.75
N ASN A 194 -4.84 -9.39 -0.70
CA ASN A 194 -5.55 -9.57 0.56
C ASN A 194 -5.19 -10.87 1.29
N THR A 195 -4.60 -11.86 0.62
CA THR A 195 -4.21 -13.14 1.23
C THR A 195 -2.69 -13.33 1.37
N GLY A 196 -1.89 -12.47 0.74
CA GLY A 196 -0.43 -12.63 0.70
C GLY A 196 0.32 -12.28 1.99
N GLY A 197 -0.36 -11.72 3.00
CA GLY A 197 0.23 -11.34 4.28
C GLY A 197 -0.42 -12.05 5.47
N THR A 198 0.35 -12.29 6.52
CA THR A 198 -0.20 -12.71 7.81
C THR A 198 -0.78 -11.49 8.52
N GLU A 199 -2.01 -11.60 9.05
CA GLU A 199 -2.60 -10.56 9.90
C GLU A 199 -1.67 -10.25 11.09
N GLN A 200 -1.53 -8.97 11.42
CA GLN A 200 -0.75 -8.57 12.59
C GLN A 200 -1.48 -9.00 13.87
N GLU A 201 -0.75 -9.54 14.85
CA GLU A 201 -1.34 -9.96 16.12
C GLU A 201 -1.99 -8.77 16.85
N GLN A 202 -3.17 -8.99 17.43
CA GLN A 202 -3.89 -7.98 18.21
C GLN A 202 -3.03 -7.39 19.35
N SER A 203 -2.16 -8.21 19.95
CA SER A 203 -1.18 -7.82 20.96
C SER A 203 -0.23 -6.70 20.49
N THR A 204 0.17 -6.74 19.22
CA THR A 204 1.05 -5.74 18.60
C THR A 204 0.31 -4.43 18.37
N ILE A 205 -0.96 -4.51 17.94
CA ILE A 205 -1.83 -3.35 17.75
C ILE A 205 -2.12 -2.67 19.09
N ASP A 206 -2.42 -3.45 20.13
CA ASP A 206 -2.72 -2.92 21.47
C ASP A 206 -1.50 -2.26 22.10
N ARG A 207 -0.30 -2.83 21.89
CA ARG A 207 0.96 -2.19 22.30
C ARG A 207 1.18 -0.86 21.58
N ALA A 208 0.97 -0.82 20.27
CA ALA A 208 1.09 0.42 19.51
C ALA A 208 0.11 1.51 20.02
N ARG A 209 -1.13 1.13 20.36
CA ARG A 209 -2.12 2.03 20.98
C ARG A 209 -1.68 2.55 22.35
N ALA A 210 -1.17 1.67 23.22
CA ALA A 210 -0.70 2.05 24.55
C ALA A 210 0.46 3.06 24.48
N ILE A 211 1.41 2.84 23.58
CA ILE A 211 2.53 3.77 23.34
C ILE A 211 2.02 5.10 22.78
N ALA A 212 1.12 5.07 21.80
CA ALA A 212 0.54 6.28 21.21
C ALA A 212 -0.24 7.13 22.23
N ALA A 213 -0.85 6.51 23.25
CA ALA A 213 -1.54 7.18 24.34
C ALA A 213 -0.61 7.71 25.46
N GLY A 214 0.72 7.58 25.31
CA GLY A 214 1.70 8.07 26.29
C GLY A 214 2.06 7.07 27.39
N GLY A 215 1.69 5.78 27.24
CA GLY A 215 2.10 4.72 28.16
C GLY A 215 3.56 4.31 27.95
N ALA A 216 4.32 4.17 29.06
CA ALA A 216 5.66 3.58 29.03
C ALA A 216 5.60 2.11 28.58
N ALA A 217 6.53 1.74 27.69
CA ALA A 217 6.58 0.48 26.95
C ALA A 217 6.81 -0.79 27.79
#